data_AF-A0A957TIJ8-F1
#
_entry.id   AF-A0A957TIJ8-F1
#
_cell.length_a   1.000
_cell.length_b   1.000
_cell.length_c   1.000
_cell.angle_alpha   90.00
_cell.angle_beta   90.00
_cell.angle_gamma   90.00
#
_symmetry.space_group_name_H-M   'P 1'
#
loop_
_entity.id
_entity.type
_entity.pdbx_description
1 polymer ?
#
loop_
_entity_poly.entity_id
_entity_poly.type
_entity_poly.pdbx_seq_one_letter_code
_entity_poly.pdbx_strand_id
1 'polypeptide(L)'
;MAAADYIEEIFRTTKLTLQRQSYPCPAWSADECQLQIGGSTFDAIPNTYSPSCTVAAPLAVVRTLAELAAVDATNRILLLCGELTTDPIMSLVDHAIYLPEQDCTIGQLLRQKAPKAIITVNLSHCYNPILLEDIRLNIPSVTVSAEVGRCILQHSHLPITLKISSVMKPGETANLIGLTRSIGTHRIILCAHYDTKNGTPGAWDNA
;
A
#
# COMPACT_ATOMS: atom_id res chain seq x y z
N MET A 1 14.25 -13.18 15.10
CA MET A 1 13.51 -12.85 16.34
C MET A 1 12.52 -11.77 15.98
N ALA A 2 11.24 -11.90 16.34
CA ALA A 2 10.24 -10.89 15.98
C ALA A 2 10.49 -9.58 16.77
N ALA A 3 10.22 -8.42 16.16
CA ALA A 3 10.52 -7.11 16.76
C ALA A 3 9.90 -6.93 18.16
N ALA A 4 8.66 -7.41 18.34
CA ALA A 4 7.99 -7.38 19.64
C ALA A 4 8.77 -8.16 20.72
N ASP A 5 9.23 -9.38 20.41
CA ASP A 5 9.97 -10.21 21.36
C ASP A 5 11.29 -9.54 21.79
N TYR A 6 11.95 -8.86 20.85
CA TYR A 6 13.16 -8.08 21.13
C TYR A 6 12.88 -6.93 22.10
N ILE A 7 11.85 -6.12 21.83
CA ILE A 7 11.49 -4.97 22.68
C ILE A 7 11.07 -5.44 24.08
N GLU A 8 10.30 -6.53 24.18
CA GLU A 8 9.93 -7.10 25.47
C GLU A 8 11.15 -7.50 26.30
N GLU A 9 12.16 -8.11 25.66
CA GLU A 9 13.40 -8.49 26.33
C GLU A 9 14.18 -7.26 26.80
N ILE A 10 14.24 -6.20 25.99
CA ILE A 10 14.84 -4.92 26.40
C ILE A 10 14.11 -4.32 27.61
N PHE A 11 12.78 -4.34 27.64
CA PHE A 11 12.02 -3.85 28.80
C PHE A 11 12.26 -4.68 30.07
N ARG A 12 12.33 -6.02 29.95
CA ARG A 12 12.64 -6.91 31.07
C ARG A 12 14.05 -6.64 31.63
N THR A 13 15.05 -6.55 30.76
CA THR A 13 16.46 -6.34 31.17
C THR A 13 16.71 -4.96 31.75
N THR A 14 15.94 -3.95 31.34
CA THR A 14 15.99 -2.57 31.87
C THR A 14 15.13 -2.35 33.13
N LYS A 15 14.58 -3.42 33.72
CA LYS A 15 13.75 -3.39 34.95
C LYS A 15 12.45 -2.59 34.83
N LEU A 16 11.93 -2.41 33.61
CA LEU A 16 10.60 -1.88 33.39
C LEU A 16 9.55 -2.96 33.65
N THR A 17 8.40 -2.57 34.18
CA THR A 17 7.24 -3.46 34.26
C THR A 17 6.58 -3.49 32.89
N LEU A 18 6.73 -4.62 32.18
CA LEU A 18 6.14 -4.84 30.86
C LEU A 18 4.62 -5.03 30.96
N GLN A 19 3.88 -4.30 30.15
CA GLN A 19 2.50 -4.57 29.80
C GLN A 19 2.38 -4.73 28.29
N ARG A 20 1.82 -5.87 27.85
CA ARG A 20 1.51 -6.14 26.44
C ARG A 20 0.02 -5.92 26.22
N GLN A 21 -0.32 -5.10 25.24
CA GLN A 21 -1.70 -4.88 24.81
C GLN A 21 -1.84 -5.37 23.36
N SER A 22 -2.26 -6.63 23.18
CA SER A 22 -2.48 -7.19 21.85
C SER A 22 -3.75 -6.65 21.20
N TYR A 23 -3.74 -6.54 19.87
CA TYR A 23 -4.89 -6.16 19.07
C TYR A 23 -4.83 -6.79 17.67
N PRO A 24 -5.99 -7.09 17.05
CA PRO A 24 -6.03 -7.67 15.72
C PRO A 24 -5.55 -6.66 14.67
N CYS A 25 -4.79 -7.14 13.69
CA CYS A 25 -4.31 -6.36 12.55
C CYS A 25 -4.28 -7.25 11.30
N PRO A 26 -4.69 -6.78 10.11
CA PRO A 26 -4.65 -7.58 8.89
C PRO A 26 -3.21 -7.95 8.52
N ALA A 27 -2.99 -9.22 8.19
CA ALA A 27 -1.75 -9.70 7.60
C ALA A 27 -1.96 -9.90 6.09
N TRP A 28 -1.14 -9.22 5.28
CA TRP A 28 -1.18 -9.34 3.82
C TRP A 28 0.19 -9.77 3.29
N SER A 29 0.19 -10.67 2.31
CA SER A 29 1.37 -11.03 1.53
C SER A 29 1.01 -11.31 0.08
N ALA A 30 1.97 -11.12 -0.82
CA ALA A 30 1.86 -11.50 -2.22
C ALA A 30 3.00 -12.45 -2.59
N ASP A 31 2.64 -13.56 -3.22
CA ASP A 31 3.56 -14.64 -3.59
C ASP A 31 3.93 -14.56 -5.08
N GLU A 32 3.02 -14.06 -5.92
CA GLU A 32 3.20 -14.00 -7.37
C GLU A 32 2.60 -12.72 -7.96
N CYS A 33 3.30 -12.11 -8.92
CA CYS A 33 2.79 -11.02 -9.73
C CYS A 33 3.30 -11.17 -11.16
N GLN A 34 2.39 -11.11 -12.13
CA GLN A 34 2.74 -11.15 -13.54
C GLN A 34 1.90 -10.13 -14.32
N LEU A 35 2.58 -9.19 -14.97
CA LEU A 35 1.99 -8.25 -15.91
C LEU A 35 2.42 -8.63 -17.33
N GLN A 36 1.46 -8.80 -18.24
CA GLN A 36 1.72 -9.10 -19.64
C GLN A 36 1.07 -8.11 -20.59
N ILE A 37 1.77 -7.76 -21.66
CA ILE A 37 1.32 -6.88 -22.73
C ILE A 37 1.72 -7.51 -24.04
N GLY A 38 0.76 -7.84 -24.90
CA GLY A 38 1.08 -8.44 -26.21
C GLY A 38 1.90 -9.74 -26.13
N GLY A 39 1.75 -10.52 -25.06
CA GLY A 39 2.51 -11.75 -24.82
C GLY A 39 3.89 -11.56 -24.19
N SER A 40 4.38 -10.34 -24.04
CA SER A 40 5.62 -10.05 -23.30
C SER A 40 5.33 -9.83 -21.82
N THR A 41 6.22 -10.29 -20.93
CA THR A 41 6.08 -10.11 -19.47
C THR A 41 6.90 -8.91 -19.00
N PHE A 42 6.35 -8.14 -18.05
CA PHE A 42 6.96 -6.96 -17.47
C PHE A 42 6.97 -7.03 -15.94
N ASP A 43 7.98 -6.41 -15.33
CA ASP A 43 8.08 -6.28 -13.88
C ASP A 43 6.97 -5.36 -13.34
N ALA A 44 6.31 -5.84 -12.30
CA ALA A 44 5.26 -5.11 -11.59
C ALA A 44 5.25 -5.55 -10.12
N ILE A 45 5.03 -4.60 -9.23
CA ILE A 45 4.99 -4.84 -7.79
C ILE A 45 3.53 -4.74 -7.32
N PRO A 46 2.95 -5.78 -6.72
CA PRO A 46 1.64 -5.69 -6.10
C PRO A 46 1.61 -4.58 -5.06
N ASN A 47 0.62 -3.71 -5.18
CA ASN A 47 0.38 -2.70 -4.17
C ASN A 47 -0.07 -3.37 -2.87
N THR A 48 0.36 -2.84 -1.72
CA THR A 48 -0.01 -3.39 -0.41
C THR A 48 -1.54 -3.44 -0.29
N TYR A 49 -2.06 -4.59 0.15
CA TYR A 49 -3.48 -4.93 0.21
C TYR A 49 -4.21 -5.19 -1.11
N SER A 50 -3.51 -5.20 -2.25
CA SER A 50 -4.12 -5.60 -3.52
C SER A 50 -4.70 -7.03 -3.40
N PRO A 51 -5.94 -7.28 -3.85
CA PRO A 51 -6.50 -8.63 -3.92
C PRO A 51 -5.87 -9.47 -5.03
N SER A 52 -6.02 -10.79 -4.92
CA SER A 52 -5.67 -11.75 -5.98
C SER A 52 -6.52 -11.55 -7.23
N CYS A 53 -5.92 -11.76 -8.40
CA CYS A 53 -6.65 -11.67 -9.66
C CYS A 53 -6.02 -12.48 -10.79
N THR A 54 -6.84 -12.73 -11.81
CA THR A 54 -6.39 -13.04 -13.17
C THR A 54 -7.35 -12.32 -14.10
N VAL A 55 -6.92 -11.16 -14.62
CA VAL A 55 -7.76 -10.29 -15.44
C VAL A 55 -7.08 -9.97 -16.75
N ALA A 56 -7.86 -9.97 -17.83
CA ALA A 56 -7.43 -9.46 -19.12
C ALA A 56 -8.47 -8.45 -19.60
N ALA A 57 -8.04 -7.21 -19.87
CA ALA A 57 -8.96 -6.15 -20.27
C ALA A 57 -8.24 -5.03 -21.04
N PRO A 58 -8.98 -4.23 -21.83
CA PRO A 58 -8.44 -3.04 -22.48
C PRO A 58 -7.95 -2.01 -21.46
N LEU A 59 -6.94 -1.24 -21.87
CA LEU A 59 -6.39 -0.15 -21.05
C LEU A 59 -7.21 1.14 -21.23
N ALA A 60 -7.35 1.92 -20.16
CA ALA A 60 -7.61 3.35 -20.23
C ALA A 60 -6.53 4.11 -19.46
N VAL A 61 -5.95 5.13 -20.09
CA VAL A 61 -4.89 5.95 -19.49
C VAL A 61 -5.53 7.15 -18.82
N VAL A 62 -5.07 7.45 -17.60
CA VAL A 62 -5.59 8.54 -16.76
C VAL A 62 -4.40 9.27 -16.14
N ARG A 63 -4.30 10.57 -16.40
CA ARG A 63 -3.17 11.43 -16.00
C ARG A 63 -3.51 12.46 -14.93
N THR A 64 -4.78 12.85 -14.87
CA THR A 64 -5.24 13.96 -14.02
C THR A 64 -6.52 13.54 -13.28
N LEU A 65 -6.86 14.29 -12.24
CA LEU A 65 -8.10 14.06 -11.50
C LEU A 65 -9.35 14.25 -12.38
N ALA A 66 -9.32 15.21 -13.30
CA ALA A 66 -10.41 15.46 -14.25
C ALA A 66 -10.60 14.27 -15.20
N GLU A 67 -9.49 13.68 -15.71
CA GLU A 67 -9.56 12.47 -16.52
C GLU A 67 -10.12 11.29 -15.72
N LEU A 68 -9.74 11.14 -14.44
CA LEU A 68 -10.25 10.08 -13.56
C LEU A 68 -11.76 10.22 -13.31
N ALA A 69 -12.24 11.45 -13.15
CA ALA A 69 -13.66 11.72 -13.01
C ALA A 69 -14.46 11.40 -14.29
N ALA A 70 -13.88 11.69 -15.46
CA ALA A 70 -14.55 11.53 -16.76
C ALA A 70 -14.48 10.11 -17.33
N VAL A 71 -13.43 9.33 -17.02
CA VAL A 71 -13.17 8.04 -17.67
C VAL A 71 -14.29 7.03 -17.43
N ASP A 72 -14.64 6.26 -18.46
CA ASP A 72 -15.41 5.04 -18.32
C ASP A 72 -14.48 3.88 -17.99
N ALA A 73 -14.48 3.47 -16.73
CA ALA A 73 -13.64 2.39 -16.21
C ALA A 73 -14.26 0.99 -16.38
N THR A 74 -15.48 0.91 -16.89
CA THR A 74 -16.24 -0.34 -16.98
C THR A 74 -15.48 -1.36 -17.83
N ASN A 75 -15.16 -2.51 -17.24
CA ASN A 75 -14.39 -3.59 -17.90
C ASN A 75 -13.00 -3.17 -18.41
N ARG A 76 -12.38 -2.14 -17.81
CA ARG A 76 -11.04 -1.67 -18.19
C ARG A 76 -10.02 -1.83 -17.06
N ILE A 77 -8.76 -1.88 -17.45
CA ILE A 77 -7.62 -1.66 -16.55
C ILE A 77 -7.25 -0.19 -16.67
N LEU A 78 -7.15 0.52 -15.53
CA LEU A 78 -6.69 1.91 -15.54
C LEU A 78 -5.18 1.97 -15.39
N LEU A 79 -4.51 2.73 -16.25
CA LEU A 79 -3.14 3.16 -16.05
C LEU A 79 -3.16 4.57 -15.48
N LEU A 80 -2.82 4.71 -14.20
CA LEU A 80 -2.63 5.99 -13.55
C LEU A 80 -1.18 6.45 -13.73
N CYS A 81 -0.98 7.64 -14.27
CA CYS A 81 0.34 8.24 -14.43
C CYS A 81 0.26 9.78 -14.36
N GLY A 82 1.35 10.49 -14.62
CA GLY A 82 1.35 11.95 -14.65
C GLY A 82 1.10 12.55 -13.27
N GLU A 83 0.18 13.52 -13.20
CA GLU A 83 -0.13 14.28 -11.98
C GLU A 83 -0.70 13.39 -10.86
N LEU A 84 -1.34 12.28 -11.20
CA LEU A 84 -1.92 11.36 -10.23
C LEU A 84 -0.88 10.53 -9.46
N THR A 85 0.36 10.47 -9.96
CA THR A 85 1.41 9.57 -9.44
C THR A 85 2.70 10.29 -9.10
N THR A 86 2.63 11.59 -8.83
CA THR A 86 3.79 12.36 -8.34
C THR A 86 4.18 11.94 -6.92
N ASP A 87 3.17 11.58 -6.12
CA ASP A 87 3.31 11.18 -4.73
C ASP A 87 2.55 9.86 -4.47
N PRO A 88 2.91 9.09 -3.43
CA PRO A 88 2.13 7.94 -3.01
C PRO A 88 0.69 8.35 -2.63
N ILE A 89 -0.29 7.66 -3.19
CA ILE A 89 -1.72 7.88 -2.98
C ILE A 89 -2.15 7.13 -1.71
N MET A 90 -2.47 7.88 -0.65
CA MET A 90 -3.04 7.33 0.58
C MET A 90 -4.56 7.54 0.60
N SER A 91 -5.31 6.64 -0.04
CA SER A 91 -6.74 6.82 -0.32
C SER A 91 -7.73 6.46 0.82
N LEU A 92 -7.24 6.42 2.07
CA LEU A 92 -8.06 6.13 3.25
C LEU A 92 -9.02 7.30 3.55
N VAL A 93 -10.31 7.01 3.68
CA VAL A 93 -11.40 8.01 3.79
C VAL A 93 -11.77 8.41 5.23
N ASP A 94 -11.31 7.69 6.26
CA ASP A 94 -11.89 7.88 7.60
C ASP A 94 -10.87 8.46 8.58
N HIS A 95 -11.15 9.67 9.05
CA HIS A 95 -10.64 10.31 10.27
C HIS A 95 -9.15 10.70 10.34
N ALA A 96 -8.39 10.50 9.28
CA ALA A 96 -7.03 11.02 9.23
C ALA A 96 -7.04 12.49 8.80
N ILE A 97 -7.07 13.40 9.76
CA ILE A 97 -6.94 14.87 9.57
C ILE A 97 -5.67 15.29 8.81
N TYR A 98 -4.75 14.36 8.58
CA TYR A 98 -3.45 14.55 7.94
C TYR A 98 -3.40 14.00 6.50
N LEU A 99 -4.48 13.43 5.96
CA LEU A 99 -4.50 12.94 4.58
C LEU A 99 -4.81 14.05 3.58
N PRO A 100 -4.12 14.11 2.43
CA PRO A 100 -4.43 15.06 1.37
C PRO A 100 -5.87 14.86 0.85
N GLU A 101 -6.63 15.95 0.69
CA GLU A 101 -7.99 15.93 0.13
C GLU A 101 -8.03 15.29 -1.28
N GLN A 102 -6.97 15.50 -2.06
CA GLN A 102 -6.80 14.92 -3.39
C GLN A 102 -6.78 13.39 -3.34
N ASP A 103 -6.05 12.77 -2.41
CA ASP A 103 -5.92 11.31 -2.31
C ASP A 103 -7.25 10.65 -1.91
N CYS A 104 -7.98 11.29 -0.99
CA CYS A 104 -9.35 10.90 -0.64
C CYS A 104 -10.26 10.90 -1.87
N THR A 105 -10.17 11.94 -2.69
CA THR A 105 -10.96 12.08 -3.92
C THR A 105 -10.58 11.02 -4.95
N ILE A 106 -9.28 10.78 -5.18
CA ILE A 106 -8.80 9.70 -6.05
C ILE A 106 -9.35 8.35 -5.59
N GLY A 107 -9.23 8.05 -4.30
CA GLY A 107 -9.79 6.84 -3.71
C GLY A 107 -11.27 6.64 -3.94
N GLN A 108 -12.06 7.69 -3.68
CA GLN A 108 -13.51 7.67 -3.86
C GLN A 108 -13.87 7.41 -5.32
N LEU A 109 -13.23 8.10 -6.26
CA LEU A 109 -13.45 7.91 -7.69
C LEU A 109 -13.08 6.48 -8.12
N LEU A 110 -11.93 5.95 -7.69
CA LEU A 110 -11.52 4.59 -8.02
C LEU A 110 -12.52 3.55 -7.52
N ARG A 111 -13.01 3.67 -6.28
CA ARG A 111 -14.04 2.78 -5.73
C ARG A 111 -15.37 2.90 -6.47
N GLN A 112 -15.80 4.12 -6.80
CA GLN A 112 -17.05 4.36 -7.53
C GLN A 112 -16.99 3.79 -8.96
N LYS A 113 -15.86 3.98 -9.63
CA LYS A 113 -15.64 3.59 -11.03
C LYS A 113 -15.38 2.09 -11.18
N ALA A 114 -14.84 1.44 -10.14
CA ALA A 114 -14.61 0.00 -10.04
C ALA A 114 -13.96 -0.65 -11.30
N PRO A 115 -12.79 -0.17 -11.76
CA PRO A 115 -12.05 -0.83 -12.83
C PRO A 115 -11.71 -2.29 -12.49
N LYS A 116 -11.37 -3.07 -13.52
CA LYS A 116 -10.94 -4.47 -13.37
C LYS A 116 -9.59 -4.60 -12.65
N ALA A 117 -8.71 -3.63 -12.87
CA ALA A 117 -7.44 -3.47 -12.15
C ALA A 117 -6.90 -2.06 -12.34
N ILE A 118 -5.90 -1.71 -11.53
CA ILE A 118 -5.18 -0.44 -11.57
C ILE A 118 -3.69 -0.70 -11.73
N ILE A 119 -3.04 0.05 -12.62
CA ILE A 119 -1.59 0.08 -12.78
C ILE A 119 -1.16 1.51 -12.48
N THR A 120 -0.34 1.72 -11.46
CA THR A 120 0.29 3.01 -11.14
C THR A 120 1.71 3.05 -11.73
N VAL A 121 2.10 4.18 -12.33
CA VAL A 121 3.47 4.38 -12.81
C VAL A 121 4.27 5.17 -11.79
N ASN A 122 5.28 4.55 -11.19
CA ASN A 122 6.22 5.25 -10.32
C ASN A 122 7.27 5.99 -11.15
N LEU A 123 7.22 7.32 -11.08
CA LEU A 123 8.16 8.22 -11.73
C LEU A 123 9.43 8.44 -10.90
N SER A 124 9.40 8.06 -9.62
CA SER A 124 10.47 8.29 -8.67
C SER A 124 11.38 7.05 -8.55
N HIS A 125 12.68 7.29 -8.41
CA HIS A 125 13.65 6.25 -8.03
C HIS A 125 13.76 6.10 -6.49
N CYS A 126 12.71 6.46 -5.76
CA CYS A 126 12.72 6.55 -4.30
C CYS A 126 12.66 5.16 -3.63
N TYR A 127 12.92 5.19 -2.32
CA TYR A 127 13.05 4.01 -1.45
C TYR A 127 11.82 3.10 -1.37
N ASN A 128 10.61 3.63 -1.56
CA ASN A 128 9.39 2.82 -1.64
C ASN A 128 8.84 2.82 -3.07
N PRO A 129 8.80 1.67 -3.76
CA PRO A 129 8.30 1.62 -5.13
C PRO A 129 6.77 1.61 -5.21
N ILE A 130 6.04 1.37 -4.12
CA ILE A 130 4.56 1.25 -4.11
C ILE A 130 3.91 2.62 -3.99
N LEU A 131 2.98 2.92 -4.90
CA LEU A 131 2.27 4.20 -4.96
C LEU A 131 0.82 4.17 -4.46
N LEU A 132 0.23 3.00 -4.23
CA LEU A 132 -1.16 2.92 -3.78
C LEU A 132 -1.23 1.95 -2.61
N GLU A 133 -1.79 2.41 -1.49
CA GLU A 133 -1.92 1.62 -0.28
C GLU A 133 -3.27 1.91 0.37
N ASP A 134 -4.23 1.00 0.18
CA ASP A 134 -5.57 1.14 0.74
C ASP A 134 -6.25 -0.22 0.87
N ILE A 135 -6.39 -0.66 2.12
CA ILE A 135 -7.05 -1.93 2.46
C ILE A 135 -8.52 -1.97 2.04
N ARG A 136 -9.18 -0.82 1.84
CA ARG A 136 -10.58 -0.73 1.40
C ARG A 136 -10.71 -0.72 -0.11
N LEU A 137 -9.59 -0.56 -0.83
CA LEU A 137 -9.59 -0.63 -2.28
C LEU A 137 -9.58 -2.10 -2.70
N ASN A 138 -10.76 -2.70 -2.75
CA ASN A 138 -10.96 -4.07 -3.24
C ASN A 138 -10.86 -4.16 -4.77
N ILE A 139 -9.78 -3.63 -5.33
CA ILE A 139 -9.48 -3.59 -6.76
C ILE A 139 -8.03 -4.05 -6.93
N PRO A 140 -7.75 -5.07 -7.76
CA PRO A 140 -6.40 -5.52 -8.01
C PRO A 140 -5.53 -4.36 -8.51
N SER A 141 -4.36 -4.15 -7.90
CA SER A 141 -3.49 -3.06 -8.29
C SER A 141 -2.00 -3.37 -8.15
N VAL A 142 -1.23 -2.81 -9.08
CA VAL A 142 0.23 -2.91 -9.12
C VAL A 142 0.86 -1.56 -9.37
N THR A 143 2.09 -1.38 -8.89
CA THR A 143 2.97 -0.29 -9.32
C THR A 143 4.06 -0.82 -10.26
N VAL A 144 4.32 -0.06 -11.32
CA VAL A 144 5.38 -0.35 -12.30
C VAL A 144 6.37 0.81 -12.37
N SER A 145 7.56 0.56 -12.91
CA SER A 145 8.56 1.61 -13.16
C SER A 145 8.12 2.54 -14.31
N ALA A 146 8.74 3.73 -14.38
CA ALA A 146 8.55 4.66 -15.50
C ALA A 146 8.87 4.04 -16.87
N GLU A 147 9.85 3.12 -16.94
CA GLU A 147 10.21 2.42 -18.18
C GLU A 147 9.10 1.46 -18.63
N VAL A 148 8.58 0.63 -17.72
CA VAL A 148 7.45 -0.25 -18.00
C VAL A 148 6.20 0.56 -18.33
N GLY A 149 5.95 1.66 -17.60
CA GLY A 149 4.86 2.61 -17.90
C GLY A 149 4.92 3.16 -19.32
N ARG A 150 6.12 3.51 -19.81
CA ARG A 150 6.33 3.95 -21.20
C ARG A 150 6.04 2.83 -22.20
N CYS A 151 6.48 1.61 -21.92
CA CYS A 151 6.18 0.44 -22.75
C CYS A 151 4.67 0.17 -22.84
N ILE A 152 3.94 0.28 -21.71
CA ILE A 152 2.47 0.17 -21.70
C ILE A 152 1.84 1.22 -22.61
N LEU A 153 2.28 2.47 -22.54
CA LEU A 153 1.73 3.56 -23.35
C LEU A 153 1.96 3.36 -24.85
N GLN A 154 3.13 2.88 -25.26
CA GLN A 154 3.44 2.58 -26.66
C GLN A 154 2.59 1.42 -27.22
N HIS A 155 2.14 0.52 -26.34
CA HIS A 155 1.42 -0.70 -26.68
C HIS A 155 -0.02 -0.70 -26.14
N SER A 156 -0.61 0.48 -25.92
CA SER A 156 -1.93 0.62 -25.26
C SER A 156 -3.09 -0.02 -26.03
N HIS A 157 -2.88 -0.37 -27.29
CA HIS A 157 -3.84 -1.07 -28.15
C HIS A 157 -3.82 -2.59 -27.95
N LEU A 158 -2.77 -3.15 -27.33
CA LEU A 158 -2.66 -4.57 -27.04
C LEU A 158 -3.39 -4.92 -25.74
N PRO A 159 -3.92 -6.15 -25.63
CA PRO A 159 -4.55 -6.60 -24.39
C PRO A 159 -3.50 -6.66 -23.27
N ILE A 160 -3.92 -6.20 -22.08
CA ILE A 160 -3.13 -6.31 -20.85
C ILE A 160 -3.71 -7.45 -20.02
N THR A 161 -2.83 -8.34 -19.55
CA THR A 161 -3.16 -9.39 -18.59
C THR A 161 -2.43 -9.12 -17.28
N LEU A 162 -3.16 -9.13 -16.17
CA LEU A 162 -2.61 -9.01 -14.82
C LEU A 162 -3.01 -10.22 -13.98
N LYS A 163 -2.00 -10.88 -13.43
CA LYS A 163 -2.15 -11.96 -12.46
C LYS A 163 -1.47 -11.56 -11.15
N ILE A 164 -2.20 -11.66 -10.05
CA ILE A 164 -1.69 -11.46 -8.69
C ILE A 164 -2.11 -12.66 -7.86
N SER A 165 -1.17 -13.29 -7.16
CA SER A 165 -1.43 -14.23 -6.07
C SER A 165 -1.06 -13.55 -4.76
N SER A 166 -2.08 -13.19 -4.00
CA SER A 166 -1.98 -12.55 -2.69
C SER A 166 -2.98 -13.13 -1.71
N VAL A 167 -2.65 -13.01 -0.43
CA VAL A 167 -3.50 -13.48 0.65
C VAL A 167 -3.65 -12.41 1.72
N MET A 168 -4.89 -12.23 2.17
CA MET A 168 -5.22 -11.43 3.34
C MET A 168 -5.74 -12.37 4.41
N LYS A 169 -5.14 -12.32 5.59
CA LYS A 169 -5.49 -13.18 6.73
C LYS A 169 -5.67 -12.32 7.99
N PRO A 170 -6.47 -12.79 8.97
CA PRO A 170 -6.40 -12.23 10.30
C PRO A 170 -4.97 -12.35 10.85
N GLY A 171 -4.46 -11.26 11.40
CA GLY A 171 -3.20 -11.22 12.14
C GLY A 171 -3.40 -10.53 13.48
N GLU A 172 -2.33 -10.46 14.25
CA GLU A 172 -2.30 -9.81 15.55
C GLU A 172 -0.95 -9.11 15.72
N THR A 173 -0.97 -7.96 16.39
CA THR A 173 0.23 -7.26 16.85
C THR A 173 -0.05 -6.70 18.26
N ALA A 174 0.85 -5.92 18.85
CA ALA A 174 0.65 -5.40 20.20
C ALA A 174 1.24 -4.01 20.40
N ASN A 175 0.70 -3.26 21.35
CA ASN A 175 1.46 -2.17 21.96
C ASN A 175 2.29 -2.76 23.10
N LEU A 176 3.57 -2.43 23.15
CA LEU A 176 4.47 -2.84 24.22
C LEU A 176 4.74 -1.64 25.12
N ILE A 177 4.34 -1.74 26.38
CA ILE A 177 4.36 -0.63 27.33
C ILE A 177 5.33 -0.99 28.46
N GLY A 178 6.43 -0.24 28.56
CA GLY A 178 7.38 -0.34 29.67
C GLY A 178 7.07 0.71 30.74
N LEU A 179 6.69 0.27 31.93
CA LEU A 179 6.34 1.16 33.04
C LEU A 179 7.51 1.29 34.02
N THR A 180 7.88 2.54 34.36
CA THR A 180 8.76 2.81 35.49
C THR A 180 7.97 2.75 36.80
N ARG A 181 8.63 2.37 37.89
CA ARG A 181 8.01 2.38 39.23
C ARG A 181 7.94 3.82 39.74
N SER A 182 6.87 4.53 39.44
CA SER A 182 6.59 5.87 39.96
C SER A 182 5.28 5.88 40.75
N ILE A 183 5.29 6.59 41.88
CA ILE A 183 4.16 6.79 42.80
C ILE A 183 3.45 8.15 42.61
N GLY A 184 3.85 8.92 41.58
CA GLY A 184 3.28 10.24 41.29
C GLY A 184 1.95 10.17 40.53
N THR A 185 1.16 11.25 40.64
CA THR A 185 -0.13 11.39 39.93
C THR A 185 0.02 11.83 38.46
N HIS A 186 1.18 12.38 38.09
CA HIS A 186 1.48 12.85 36.74
C HIS A 186 2.23 11.77 35.96
N ARG A 187 1.93 11.65 34.66
CA ARG A 187 2.52 10.64 33.77
C ARG A 187 3.19 11.32 32.58
N ILE A 188 4.36 10.82 32.19
CA ILE A 188 5.05 11.17 30.96
C ILE A 188 5.01 9.93 30.06
N ILE A 189 4.66 10.11 28.80
CA ILE A 189 4.60 9.03 27.80
C ILE A 189 5.65 9.34 26.72
N LEU A 190 6.53 8.39 26.49
CA LEU A 190 7.47 8.39 25.37
C LEU A 190 7.06 7.23 24.45
N CYS A 191 6.84 7.51 23.18
CA CYS A 191 6.32 6.54 22.22
C CYS A 191 7.13 6.53 20.93
N ALA A 192 7.18 5.34 20.33
CA ALA A 192 7.73 5.02 19.02
C ALA A 192 6.89 3.85 18.48
N HIS A 193 6.70 3.78 17.17
CA HIS A 193 6.14 2.58 16.54
C HIS A 193 7.28 1.63 16.14
N TYR A 194 7.01 0.33 16.10
CA TYR A 194 8.02 -0.70 15.77
C TYR A 194 7.70 -1.47 14.50
N ASP A 195 6.54 -1.23 13.89
CA ASP A 195 6.20 -1.69 12.56
C ASP A 195 6.87 -0.82 11.49
N THR A 196 6.95 -1.37 10.28
CA THR A 196 7.53 -0.72 9.11
C THR A 196 6.66 -1.01 7.91
N LYS A 197 6.74 -0.17 6.88
CA LYS A 197 6.06 -0.44 5.60
C LYS A 197 6.54 -1.75 4.99
N ASN A 198 5.63 -2.45 4.33
CA ASN A 198 5.97 -3.67 3.62
C ASN A 198 7.09 -3.41 2.59
N GLY A 199 8.07 -4.31 2.54
CA GLY A 199 9.23 -4.19 1.63
C GLY A 199 10.30 -3.18 2.06
N THR A 200 10.21 -2.60 3.27
CA THR A 200 11.22 -1.66 3.79
C THR A 200 11.91 -2.22 5.05
N PRO A 201 13.22 -1.97 5.26
CA PRO A 201 13.91 -2.40 6.48
C PRO A 201 13.59 -1.60 7.75
N GLY A 202 12.94 -0.43 7.66
CA GLY A 202 12.45 0.32 8.83
C GLY A 202 13.54 0.96 9.72
N ALA A 203 14.77 1.11 9.22
CA ALA A 203 15.89 1.62 10.02
C ALA A 203 15.76 3.09 10.45
N TRP A 204 15.10 3.93 9.64
CA TRP A 204 14.79 5.33 9.98
C TRP A 204 13.33 5.50 10.41
N ASP A 205 12.48 4.57 10.00
CA ASP A 205 11.03 4.58 10.14
C ASP A 205 10.58 3.20 10.64
N ASN A 206 10.74 2.88 11.94
CA ASN A 206 11.10 3.78 13.06
C ASN A 206 11.91 3.05 14.16
N ALA A 207 12.91 2.26 13.77
CA ALA A 207 13.81 1.54 14.68
C ALA A 207 14.74 2.48 15.48
#